data_AF-A0A940W6N6-F1
#
_entry.id   AF-A0A940W6N6-F1
#
_cell.length_a   1.000
_cell.length_b   1.000
_cell.length_c   1.000
_cell.angle_alpha   90.00
_cell.angle_beta   90.00
_cell.angle_gamma   90.00
#
_symmetry.space_group_name_H-M   'P 1'
#
loop_
_entity.id
_entity.type
_entity.pdbx_description
1 polymer ?
#
loop_
_entity_poly.entity_id
_entity_poly.type
_entity_poly.pdbx_seq_one_letter_code
_entity_poly.pdbx_strand_id
1 'polypeptide(L)' 'VVNPAKWPKVNAEGAKAFAGFLVAADTQKTIGTFGVEKFGAPLFFPDAGKRVEDLGN' A
#
# COMPACT_ATOMS: atom_id res chain seq x y z
N VAL A 1 7.06 2.83 10.79
CA VAL A 1 7.97 3.90 10.32
C VAL A 1 9.40 3.49 10.61
N VAL A 2 10.30 3.62 9.64
CA VAL A 2 11.72 3.25 9.78
C VAL A 2 12.44 4.14 10.79
N ASN A 3 13.39 3.57 11.55
CA ASN A 3 14.19 4.29 12.54
C ASN A 3 15.55 4.72 11.93
N PRO A 4 15.73 6.01 11.59
CA PRO A 4 16.95 6.49 10.94
C PRO A 4 18.17 6.45 11.88
N ALA A 5 17.96 6.54 13.19
CA ALA A 5 19.03 6.51 14.19
C ALA A 5 19.72 5.15 14.30
N LYS A 6 19.04 4.06 13.89
CA LYS A 6 19.63 2.72 13.81
C LYS A 6 20.22 2.39 12.43
N TRP A 7 19.83 3.13 11.39
CA TRP A 7 20.17 2.82 10.00
C TRP A 7 20.47 4.10 9.21
N PRO A 8 21.66 4.71 9.36
CA PRO A 8 21.96 6.03 8.80
C PRO A 8 21.97 6.11 7.27
N LYS A 9 22.03 4.96 6.57
CA LYS A 9 21.94 4.88 5.10
C LYS A 9 20.52 4.61 4.59
N VAL A 10 19.52 4.50 5.47
CA VAL A 10 18.14 4.24 5.05
C VAL A 10 17.53 5.48 4.41
N ASN A 11 16.88 5.32 3.26
CA ASN A 11 16.11 6.40 2.65
C ASN A 11 14.77 6.55 3.38
N ALA A 12 14.81 7.17 4.56
CA ALA A 12 13.63 7.36 5.41
C ALA A 12 12.58 8.25 4.74
N GLU A 13 13.01 9.27 3.99
CA GLU A 13 12.10 10.15 3.25
C GLU A 13 11.37 9.40 2.13
N GLY A 14 12.10 8.59 1.35
CA GLY A 14 11.53 7.72 0.32
C GLY A 14 10.55 6.71 0.91
N ALA A 15 10.88 6.11 2.07
CA ALA A 15 9.97 5.19 2.76
C ALA A 15 8.66 5.89 3.20
N LYS A 16 8.74 7.14 3.68
CA LYS A 16 7.55 7.93 4.05
C LYS A 16 6.72 8.31 2.82
N ALA A 17 7.37 8.76 1.75
CA ALA A 17 6.71 9.10 0.49
C ALA A 17 6.02 7.87 -0.14
N PHE A 18 6.70 6.73 -0.13
CA PHE A 18 6.15 5.47 -0.64
C PHE A 18 4.97 4.98 0.21
N ALA A 19 5.04 5.07 1.53
CA ALA A 19 3.91 4.74 2.40
C ALA A 19 2.68 5.62 2.09
N GLY A 20 2.88 6.92 1.87
CA GLY A 20 1.81 7.84 1.44
C GLY A 20 1.25 7.48 0.05
N PHE A 21 2.13 7.16 -0.89
CA PHE A 21 1.74 6.72 -2.23
C PHE A 21 0.87 5.46 -2.19
N LEU A 22 1.23 4.46 -1.38
CA LEU A 22 0.49 3.21 -1.26
C LEU A 22 -0.94 3.41 -0.75
N VAL A 23 -1.18 4.37 0.14
CA VAL A 23 -2.53 4.63 0.70
C VAL A 23 -3.32 5.68 -0.09
N ALA A 24 -2.74 6.30 -1.12
CA ALA A 24 -3.45 7.27 -1.95
C ALA A 24 -4.60 6.61 -2.73
N ALA A 25 -5.71 7.33 -2.87
CA ALA A 25 -6.93 6.82 -3.50
C ALA A 25 -6.69 6.31 -4.93
N ASP A 26 -5.91 7.05 -5.71
CA ASP A 26 -5.58 6.68 -7.10
C ASP A 26 -4.75 5.39 -7.16
N THR A 27 -3.77 5.26 -6.26
CA THR A 27 -2.94 4.05 -6.17
C THR A 27 -3.77 2.83 -5.77
N GLN A 28 -4.69 3.00 -4.81
CA GLN A 28 -5.59 1.93 -4.37
C GLN A 28 -6.55 1.48 -5.48
N LYS A 29 -6.97 2.41 -6.34
CA LYS A 29 -7.74 2.08 -7.56
C LYS A 29 -6.91 1.23 -8.52
N THR A 30 -5.65 1.59 -8.76
CA THR A 30 -4.74 0.77 -9.59
C THR A 30 -4.56 -0.63 -8.98
N ILE A 31 -4.30 -0.72 -7.67
CA ILE A 31 -4.16 -2.00 -6.95
C ILE A 31 -5.41 -2.87 -7.13
N GLY A 32 -6.61 -2.30 -6.94
CA GLY A 32 -7.88 -3.01 -7.08
C GLY A 32 -8.20 -3.49 -8.50
N THR A 33 -7.59 -2.91 -9.53
CA THR A 33 -7.75 -3.36 -10.93
C THR A 33 -6.63 -4.30 -11.40
N PHE A 34 -5.60 -4.49 -10.59
CA PHE A 34 -4.44 -5.30 -10.97
C PHE A 34 -4.82 -6.78 -11.11
N GLY A 35 -4.45 -7.37 -12.24
CA GLY A 35 -4.70 -8.78 -12.53
C GLY A 35 -6.06 -9.06 -13.19
N VAL A 36 -6.99 -8.10 -13.24
CA VAL A 36 -8.31 -8.30 -13.87
C VAL A 36 -8.18 -8.65 -15.35
N GLU A 37 -7.36 -7.91 -16.10
CA GLU A 37 -7.18 -8.15 -17.55
C GLU A 37 -6.58 -9.53 -17.84
N LYS A 38 -5.67 -10.00 -16.98
CA LYS A 38 -4.90 -11.24 -17.19
C LYS A 38 -5.57 -12.48 -16.60
N PHE A 39 -6.28 -12.34 -15.48
CA PHE A 39 -6.82 -13.45 -14.70
C PHE A 39 -8.35 -13.42 -14.57
N GLY A 40 -9.02 -12.40 -15.16
CA GLY A 40 -10.48 -12.24 -15.12
C GLY A 40 -11.02 -11.75 -13.78
N ALA A 41 -10.16 -11.53 -12.78
CA ALA A 41 -10.54 -11.10 -11.44
C ALA A 41 -9.43 -10.26 -10.79
N PRO A 42 -9.77 -9.36 -9.86
CA PRO A 42 -8.77 -8.61 -9.11
C PRO A 42 -8.00 -9.53 -8.15
N LEU A 43 -6.68 -9.42 -8.16
CA LEU A 43 -5.81 -10.21 -7.26
C LEU A 43 -5.58 -9.55 -5.90
N PHE A 44 -5.77 -8.24 -5.82
CA PHE A 44 -5.55 -7.44 -4.62
C PHE A 44 -6.78 -6.61 -4.31
N PHE A 45 -7.14 -6.55 -3.04
CA PHE A 45 -8.29 -5.79 -2.56
C PHE A 45 -7.79 -4.55 -1.81
N PRO A 46 -8.28 -3.35 -2.15
CA PRO A 46 -7.85 -2.13 -1.50
C PRO A 46 -8.22 -2.15 -0.01
N ASP A 47 -7.23 -1.78 0.79
CA ASP A 47 -7.25 -1.78 2.26
C ASP A 47 -6.95 -0.39 2.84
N ALA A 48 -6.52 0.58 2.03
CA ALA A 48 -6.31 1.93 2.55
C ALA A 48 -7.62 2.55 3.03
N GLY A 49 -7.62 3.01 4.28
CA GLY A 49 -8.79 3.59 4.92
C GLY A 49 -9.74 2.58 5.57
N LYS A 50 -9.48 1.28 5.45
CA LYS A 50 -10.16 0.26 6.26
C LYS A 50 -9.45 0.11 7.60
N ARG A 51 -10.22 -0.11 8.66
CA ARG A 51 -9.64 -0.48 9.95
C ARG A 51 -9.43 -1.98 9.97
N VAL A 52 -8.52 -2.46 10.82
CA VAL A 52 -8.16 -3.88 10.92
C VAL A 52 -9.39 -4.75 11.20
N GLU A 53 -10.40 -4.19 11.85
CA GLU A 53 -11.69 -4.84 12.15
C GLU A 53 -12.59 -5.06 10.92
N ASP A 54 -12.40 -4.28 9.85
CA ASP A 54 -13.16 -4.38 8.59
C ASP A 54 -12.59 -5.44 7.63
N LEU A 55 -11.49 -6.12 8.01
CA LEU A 55 -10.79 -7.10 7.17
C LEU A 55 -11.29 -8.55 7.33
N GLY A 56 -12.19 -8.83 8.27
CA GLY A 56 -12.80 -10.16 8.46
C GLY A 56 -11.85 -11.22 9.03
N ASN A 57 -12.41 -12.15 9.83
CA ASN A 57 -11.72 -13.24 10.53
C ASN A 57 -10.94 -14.19 9.62
#